data_AF-A0A977PKH5-F1
#
_entry.id   AF-A0A977PKH5-F1
#
_cell.length_a   1.000
_cell.length_b   1.000
_cell.length_c   1.000
_cell.angle_alpha   90.00
_cell.angle_beta   90.00
_cell.angle_gamma   90.00
#
_symmetry.space_group_name_H-M   'P 1'
#
loop_
_entity.id
_entity.type
_entity.pdbx_description
1 polymer ?
#
loop_
_entity_poly.entity_id
_entity_poly.type
_entity_poly.pdbx_seq_one_letter_code
_entity_poly.pdbx_strand_id
1 'polypeptide(L)'
;MPVIKRTYKVTKLSFEGVEIPVLKLVSSEEVPKSELKKAVEQMELSDYVKDTFVEYVIREGNITYRKAIGKGPAGELSKWPVKLRRVAVLRHSPENLDLNKLNWHEVEEDVYVYEGKVEGVKAILLDTEEGMYLVLNEALESEEESRQGEESGS
;
A
#
# COMPACT_ATOMS: atom_id res chain seq x y z
N MET A 1 -1.77 29.83 6.10
CA MET A 1 -1.23 28.77 5.23
C MET A 1 -2.15 27.57 5.34
N PRO A 2 -2.70 27.07 4.21
CA PRO A 2 -3.62 25.95 4.24
C PRO A 2 -2.89 24.67 4.62
N VAL A 3 -3.48 23.89 5.52
CA VAL A 3 -3.10 22.49 5.74
C VAL A 3 -4.01 21.66 4.84
N ILE A 4 -3.46 20.74 4.05
CA ILE A 4 -4.29 19.84 3.25
C ILE A 4 -4.48 18.56 4.05
N LYS A 5 -5.71 18.23 4.40
CA LYS A 5 -6.09 16.93 4.95
C LYS A 5 -6.51 16.03 3.79
N ARG A 6 -5.89 14.87 3.68
CA ARG A 6 -6.26 13.84 2.72
C ARG A 6 -6.70 12.59 3.46
N THR A 7 -7.84 12.06 3.04
CA THR A 7 -8.42 10.84 3.60
C THR A 7 -8.38 9.76 2.55
N TYR A 8 -7.83 8.61 2.92
CA TYR A 8 -7.71 7.43 2.09
C TYR A 8 -8.47 6.28 2.72
N LYS A 9 -9.04 5.42 1.87
CA LYS A 9 -9.60 4.15 2.31
C LYS A 9 -8.78 2.99 1.76
N VAL A 10 -8.57 1.99 2.60
CA VAL A 10 -8.03 0.71 2.15
C VAL A 10 -9.08 0.05 1.28
N THR A 11 -8.70 -0.28 0.06
CA THR A 11 -9.52 -1.00 -0.92
C THR A 11 -8.68 -2.07 -1.61
N LYS A 12 -9.23 -2.73 -2.63
CA LYS A 12 -8.58 -3.77 -3.38
C LYS A 12 -8.59 -3.43 -4.86
N LEU A 13 -7.42 -3.49 -5.49
CA LEU A 13 -7.26 -3.50 -6.93
C LEU A 13 -7.28 -4.96 -7.40
N SER A 14 -8.21 -5.32 -8.29
CA SER A 14 -8.29 -6.67 -8.85
C SER A 14 -7.59 -6.69 -10.21
N PHE A 15 -6.53 -7.50 -10.32
CA PHE A 15 -5.78 -7.67 -11.57
C PHE A 15 -5.35 -9.12 -11.72
N GLU A 16 -5.60 -9.72 -12.89
CA GLU A 16 -5.35 -11.14 -13.18
C GLU A 16 -5.88 -12.10 -12.09
N GLY A 17 -7.02 -11.77 -11.47
CA GLY A 17 -7.61 -12.58 -10.39
C GLY A 17 -6.88 -12.48 -9.04
N VAL A 18 -5.96 -11.53 -8.89
CA VAL A 18 -5.26 -11.22 -7.64
C VAL A 18 -5.84 -9.95 -7.04
N GLU A 19 -6.12 -9.98 -5.73
CA GLU A 19 -6.60 -8.82 -5.00
C GLU A 19 -5.43 -8.12 -4.28
N ILE A 20 -5.00 -6.99 -4.83
CA ILE A 20 -3.90 -6.20 -4.29
C ILE A 20 -4.49 -5.12 -3.38
N PRO A 21 -4.19 -5.11 -2.07
CA PRO A 21 -4.67 -4.07 -1.18
C PRO A 21 -3.96 -2.76 -1.51
N VAL A 22 -4.73 -1.68 -1.62
CA VAL A 22 -4.25 -0.35 -1.99
C VAL A 22 -4.99 0.73 -1.20
N LEU A 23 -4.44 1.94 -1.15
CA LEU A 23 -5.11 3.12 -0.60
C LEU A 23 -5.76 3.90 -1.74
N LYS A 24 -7.06 4.16 -1.68
CA LYS A 24 -7.76 5.06 -2.61
C LYS A 24 -8.00 6.40 -1.93
N LEU A 25 -7.59 7.51 -2.57
CA LEU A 25 -7.89 8.85 -2.08
C LEU A 25 -9.39 9.12 -2.19
N VAL A 26 -10.03 9.45 -1.06
CA VAL A 26 -11.48 9.70 -0.96
C VAL A 26 -11.80 11.18 -0.81
N SER A 27 -10.97 11.92 -0.07
CA SER A 27 -11.11 13.36 0.07
C SER A 27 -9.75 14.06 0.18
N SER A 28 -9.69 15.29 -0.31
CA SER A 28 -8.57 16.20 -0.16
C SER A 28 -9.14 17.59 0.12
N GLU A 29 -9.02 18.05 1.36
CA GLU A 29 -9.69 19.26 1.86
C GLU A 29 -8.69 20.21 2.54
N GLU A 30 -8.89 21.52 2.41
CA GLU A 30 -8.12 22.52 3.14
C GLU A 30 -8.67 22.69 4.56
N VAL A 31 -7.78 22.63 5.54
CA VAL A 31 -8.10 22.75 6.97
C VAL A 31 -7.32 23.92 7.56
N PRO A 32 -7.95 24.76 8.41
CA PRO A 32 -7.24 25.80 9.13
C PRO A 32 -6.15 25.21 10.04
N LYS A 33 -4.94 25.78 10.00
CA LYS A 33 -3.81 25.35 10.86
C LYS A 33 -4.15 25.37 12.35
N SER A 34 -5.03 26.28 12.79
CA SER A 34 -5.53 26.38 14.17
C SER A 34 -6.29 25.14 14.63
N GLU A 35 -6.87 24.37 13.71
CA GLU A 35 -7.67 23.19 14.01
C GLU A 35 -6.84 21.90 13.97
N LEU A 36 -5.60 21.95 13.46
CA LEU A 36 -4.76 20.76 13.27
C LEU A 36 -4.52 19.97 14.57
N LYS A 37 -4.12 20.66 15.65
CA LYS A 37 -3.86 20.01 16.94
C LYS A 37 -5.10 19.30 17.46
N LYS A 38 -6.25 19.99 17.41
CA LYS A 38 -7.54 19.45 17.84
C LYS A 38 -7.99 18.28 16.96
N ALA A 39 -7.82 18.38 15.63
CA ALA A 39 -8.18 17.32 14.69
C ALA A 39 -7.32 16.06 14.88
N VAL A 40 -6.02 16.23 15.09
CA VAL A 40 -5.07 15.17 15.42
C VAL A 40 -5.44 14.50 16.75
N GLU A 41 -5.67 15.28 17.81
CA GLU A 41 -6.07 14.75 19.12
C GLU A 41 -7.42 14.03 19.06
N GLN A 42 -8.41 14.57 18.33
CA GLN A 42 -9.70 13.91 18.11
C GLN A 42 -9.56 12.59 17.35
N MET A 43 -8.63 12.52 16.40
CA MET A 43 -8.33 11.29 15.67
C MET A 43 -7.61 10.25 16.54
N GLU A 44 -6.69 10.67 17.39
CA GLU A 44 -6.01 9.81 18.37
C GLU A 44 -6.99 9.27 19.44
N LEU A 45 -8.07 10.02 19.74
CA LEU A 45 -9.10 9.68 20.73
C LEU A 45 -10.32 8.94 20.15
N SER A 46 -10.62 9.09 18.86
CA SER A 46 -11.68 8.33 18.20
C SER A 46 -11.20 6.91 18.00
N ASP A 47 -12.00 5.92 18.41
CA ASP A 47 -11.81 4.53 18.01
C ASP A 47 -11.62 4.48 16.49
N TYR A 48 -10.38 4.21 16.11
CA TYR A 48 -9.85 3.90 14.79
C TYR A 48 -10.94 3.65 13.75
N VAL A 49 -11.08 4.57 12.79
CA VAL A 49 -11.87 4.28 11.59
C VAL A 49 -11.12 3.19 10.85
N LYS A 50 -11.52 1.94 11.06
CA LYS A 50 -10.95 0.76 10.42
C LYS A 50 -10.83 1.01 8.92
N ASP A 51 -9.74 0.55 8.32
CA ASP A 51 -9.51 0.64 6.88
C ASP A 51 -9.42 2.09 6.35
N THR A 52 -9.06 3.05 7.21
CA THR A 52 -8.88 4.47 6.85
C THR A 52 -7.50 4.99 7.24
N PHE A 53 -6.88 5.73 6.33
CA PHE A 53 -5.63 6.45 6.55
C PHE A 53 -5.85 7.93 6.30
N VAL A 54 -5.34 8.80 7.18
CA VAL A 54 -5.42 10.25 7.01
C VAL A 54 -4.04 10.85 7.09
N GLU A 55 -3.69 11.68 6.11
CA GLU A 55 -2.49 12.53 6.17
C GLU A 55 -2.88 14.00 6.22
N TYR A 56 -2.10 14.76 6.98
CA TYR A 56 -2.08 16.21 6.95
C TYR A 56 -0.78 16.66 6.32
N VAL A 57 -0.88 17.44 5.24
CA VAL A 57 0.25 17.99 4.49
C VAL A 57 0.29 19.50 4.69
N ILE A 58 1.39 19.99 5.25
CA ILE A 58 1.65 21.41 5.43
C ILE A 58 2.79 21.80 4.51
N ARG A 59 2.57 22.78 3.63
CA ARG A 59 3.62 23.34 2.76
C ARG A 59 4.02 24.71 3.30
N GLU A 60 5.25 24.82 3.76
CA GLU A 60 5.86 26.08 4.21
C GLU A 60 7.04 26.43 3.30
N GLY A 61 6.78 27.23 2.27
CA GLY A 61 7.76 27.52 1.22
C GLY A 61 8.14 26.24 0.46
N ASN A 62 9.43 25.88 0.51
CA ASN A 62 9.96 24.65 -0.08
C ASN A 62 9.93 23.44 0.86
N ILE A 63 9.49 23.62 2.11
CA ILE A 63 9.46 22.56 3.12
C ILE A 63 8.05 21.95 3.18
N THR A 64 7.98 20.63 3.13
CA THR A 64 6.72 19.89 3.31
C THR A 64 6.77 19.13 4.63
N TYR A 65 5.87 19.46 5.55
CA TYR A 65 5.65 18.70 6.78
C TYR A 65 4.46 17.77 6.59
N ARG A 66 4.63 16.49 6.95
CA ARG A 66 3.56 15.49 6.89
C ARG A 66 3.33 14.92 8.28
N LYS A 67 2.07 14.81 8.70
CA LYS A 67 1.68 13.98 9.84
C LYS A 67 0.59 13.02 9.36
N ALA A 68 0.81 11.72 9.53
CA ALA A 68 -0.16 10.69 9.19
C ALA A 68 -0.65 9.98 10.44
N ILE A 69 -1.93 9.63 10.42
CA ILE A 69 -2.57 8.79 11.43
C ILE A 69 -3.47 7.83 10.66
N GLY A 70 -3.22 6.54 10.81
CA GLY A 70 -4.02 5.51 10.17
C GLY A 70 -3.62 4.13 10.65
N LYS A 71 -4.63 3.30 10.95
CA LYS A 71 -4.45 1.89 11.26
C LYS A 71 -5.10 1.09 10.16
N GLY A 72 -4.26 0.47 9.34
CA GLY A 72 -4.72 -0.51 8.38
C GLY A 72 -5.05 -1.84 9.08
N PRO A 73 -5.69 -2.79 8.37
CA PRO A 73 -5.96 -4.13 8.90
C PRO A 73 -4.71 -4.88 9.39
N ALA A 74 -3.50 -4.48 8.96
CA ALA A 74 -2.22 -5.06 9.38
C ALA A 74 -1.48 -4.29 10.49
N GLY A 75 -2.01 -3.17 11.00
CA GLY A 75 -1.35 -2.35 12.03
C GLY A 75 -1.25 -0.87 11.68
N GLU A 76 -0.39 -0.13 12.39
CA GLU A 76 -0.06 1.26 12.04
C GLU A 76 0.52 1.32 10.62
N LEU A 77 0.02 2.26 9.82
CA LEU A 77 0.54 2.46 8.47
C LEU A 77 1.86 3.21 8.57
N SER A 78 2.96 2.47 8.39
CA SER A 78 4.32 2.97 8.63
C SER A 78 4.90 3.76 7.45
N LYS A 79 4.33 3.56 6.25
CA LYS A 79 4.72 4.25 5.02
C LYS A 79 3.69 5.27 4.55
N TRP A 80 4.20 6.37 4.03
CA TRP A 80 3.42 7.41 3.39
C TRP A 80 2.72 6.89 2.12
N PRO A 81 1.51 7.36 1.79
CA PRO A 81 0.87 7.04 0.52
C PRO A 81 1.74 7.58 -0.62
N VAL A 82 2.18 6.67 -1.49
CA VAL A 82 2.89 6.97 -2.74
C VAL A 82 2.00 6.54 -3.88
N LYS A 83 1.78 7.43 -4.86
CA LYS A 83 0.86 7.18 -5.97
C LYS A 83 1.39 6.02 -6.81
N LEU A 84 0.53 5.02 -6.99
CA LEU A 84 0.80 3.85 -7.82
C LEU A 84 0.49 4.22 -9.27
N ARG A 85 1.44 3.97 -10.17
CA ARG A 85 1.29 4.20 -11.61
C ARG A 85 0.84 2.95 -12.32
N ARG A 86 1.52 1.83 -12.03
CA ARG A 86 1.23 0.54 -12.64
C ARG A 86 1.72 -0.60 -11.78
N VAL A 87 1.14 -1.76 -12.01
CA VAL A 87 1.45 -2.98 -11.27
C VAL A 87 1.70 -4.15 -12.22
N ALA A 88 2.62 -5.01 -11.85
CA ALA A 88 2.83 -6.29 -12.52
C ALA A 88 2.83 -7.41 -11.48
N VAL A 89 2.15 -8.51 -11.81
CA VAL A 89 2.02 -9.70 -10.95
C VAL A 89 2.96 -10.79 -11.45
N LEU A 90 3.72 -11.39 -10.53
CA LEU A 90 4.57 -12.54 -10.79
C LEU A 90 4.06 -13.75 -10.02
N ARG A 91 3.44 -14.69 -10.75
CA ARG A 91 2.99 -15.98 -10.21
C ARG A 91 4.11 -17.00 -10.07
N HIS A 92 5.19 -16.83 -10.83
CA HIS A 92 6.36 -17.71 -10.83
C HIS A 92 7.61 -16.89 -10.60
N SER A 93 8.63 -17.49 -9.98
CA SER A 93 9.94 -16.85 -9.80
C SER A 93 10.64 -16.74 -11.15
N PRO A 94 10.89 -15.53 -11.68
CA PRO A 94 11.59 -15.39 -12.95
C PRO A 94 13.10 -15.53 -12.73
N GLU A 95 13.77 -16.41 -13.49
CA GLU A 95 15.24 -16.53 -13.45
C GLU A 95 15.94 -15.26 -13.96
N ASN A 96 15.33 -14.57 -14.93
CA ASN A 96 15.76 -13.27 -15.45
C ASN A 96 14.54 -12.35 -15.59
N LEU A 97 14.59 -11.19 -14.95
CA LEU A 97 13.50 -10.21 -14.97
C LEU A 97 13.78 -9.10 -16.00
N ASP A 98 13.08 -9.13 -17.13
CA ASP A 98 13.06 -8.03 -18.10
C ASP A 98 11.84 -7.15 -17.87
N LEU A 99 12.04 -5.99 -17.25
CA LEU A 99 10.97 -5.06 -16.87
C LEU A 99 10.14 -4.57 -18.07
N ASN A 100 10.69 -4.57 -19.28
CA ASN A 100 9.99 -4.10 -20.47
C ASN A 100 9.02 -5.15 -21.04
N LYS A 101 9.14 -6.41 -20.62
CA LYS A 101 8.31 -7.52 -21.10
C LYS A 101 7.25 -7.95 -20.10
N LEU A 102 7.18 -7.29 -18.94
CA LEU A 102 6.15 -7.57 -17.94
C LEU A 102 4.78 -7.11 -18.43
N ASN A 103 3.75 -7.87 -18.06
CA ASN A 103 2.37 -7.49 -18.29
C ASN A 103 1.94 -6.41 -17.28
N TRP A 104 2.25 -5.15 -17.60
CA TRP A 104 1.91 -4.02 -16.76
C TRP A 104 0.43 -3.68 -16.85
N HIS A 105 -0.17 -3.44 -15.69
CA HIS A 105 -1.48 -2.84 -15.56
C HIS A 105 -1.34 -1.39 -15.11
N GLU A 106 -1.67 -0.46 -16.00
CA GLU A 106 -1.72 0.98 -15.68
C GLU A 106 -2.89 1.26 -14.74
N VAL A 107 -2.65 2.10 -13.73
CA VAL A 107 -3.62 2.49 -12.71
C VAL A 107 -4.00 3.95 -12.95
N GLU A 108 -5.20 4.16 -13.50
CA GLU A 108 -5.68 5.49 -13.91
C GLU A 108 -6.27 6.30 -12.73
N GLU A 109 -6.62 5.65 -11.63
CA GLU A 109 -7.24 6.28 -10.46
C GLU A 109 -6.21 6.84 -9.46
N ASP A 110 -6.65 7.70 -8.54
CA ASP A 110 -5.85 8.15 -7.38
C ASP A 110 -5.69 7.03 -6.34
N VAL A 111 -4.88 6.06 -6.72
CA VAL A 111 -4.53 4.85 -5.96
C VAL A 111 -3.08 4.94 -5.51
N TYR A 112 -2.86 4.47 -4.29
CA TYR A 112 -1.59 4.60 -3.59
C TYR A 112 -1.22 3.25 -2.98
N VAL A 113 0.09 3.03 -2.81
CA VAL A 113 0.61 1.79 -2.21
C VAL A 113 0.10 1.65 -0.77
N TYR A 114 -0.29 0.43 -0.42
CA TYR A 114 -0.70 0.03 0.92
C TYR A 114 0.16 -1.14 1.42
N GLU A 115 0.54 -1.12 2.69
CA GLU A 115 1.28 -2.21 3.33
C GLU A 115 0.31 -3.32 3.73
N GLY A 116 0.09 -4.27 2.82
CA GLY A 116 -0.76 -5.43 3.03
C GLY A 116 -0.18 -6.69 2.39
N LYS A 117 -0.51 -7.84 2.98
CA LYS A 117 -0.21 -9.12 2.35
C LYS A 117 -1.14 -9.30 1.15
N VAL A 118 -0.56 -9.71 0.03
CA VAL A 118 -1.33 -10.15 -1.14
C VAL A 118 -1.33 -11.67 -1.13
N GLU A 119 -2.40 -12.32 -1.56
CA GLU A 119 -2.44 -13.79 -1.62
C GLU A 119 -2.40 -14.27 -3.07
N GLY A 120 -1.97 -15.52 -3.28
CA GLY A 120 -1.97 -16.15 -4.61
C GLY A 120 -0.89 -15.69 -5.59
N VAL A 121 0.14 -14.99 -5.11
CA VAL A 121 1.28 -14.51 -5.92
C VAL A 121 2.60 -14.73 -5.21
N LYS A 122 3.67 -15.00 -5.97
CA LYS A 122 5.03 -15.06 -5.42
C LYS A 122 5.62 -13.66 -5.22
N ALA A 123 5.41 -12.77 -6.19
CA ALA A 123 5.88 -11.40 -6.10
C ALA A 123 4.97 -10.41 -6.84
N ILE A 124 5.04 -9.16 -6.42
CA ILE A 124 4.38 -8.03 -7.08
C ILE A 124 5.41 -6.93 -7.30
N LEU A 125 5.43 -6.38 -8.52
CA LEU A 125 6.14 -5.15 -8.80
C LEU A 125 5.17 -3.97 -8.81
N LEU A 126 5.48 -2.98 -7.99
CA LEU A 126 4.73 -1.74 -7.88
C LEU A 126 5.60 -0.62 -8.46
N ASP A 127 5.16 -0.01 -9.56
CA ASP A 127 5.81 1.18 -10.11
C ASP A 127 5.06 2.43 -9.62
N THR A 128 5.76 3.33 -8.96
CA THR A 128 5.19 4.46 -8.24
C THR A 128 5.83 5.78 -8.69
N GLU A 129 5.34 6.91 -8.18
CA GLU A 129 5.98 8.20 -8.43
C GLU A 129 7.39 8.34 -7.85
N GLU A 130 7.73 7.57 -6.81
CA GLU A 130 9.04 7.62 -6.13
C GLU A 130 10.01 6.55 -6.64
N GLY A 131 9.52 5.58 -7.43
CA GLY A 131 10.31 4.49 -7.98
C GLY A 131 9.57 3.15 -7.95
N MET A 132 10.31 2.08 -8.26
CA MET A 132 9.79 0.71 -8.28
C MET A 132 10.07 -0.03 -6.97
N TYR A 133 9.07 -0.75 -6.48
CA TYR A 133 9.16 -1.61 -5.31
C TYR A 133 8.82 -3.05 -5.68
N LEU A 134 9.64 -3.99 -5.22
CA LEU A 134 9.37 -5.42 -5.30
C LEU A 134 8.83 -5.89 -3.95
N VAL A 135 7.63 -6.46 -3.94
CA VAL A 135 7.05 -7.10 -2.76
C VAL A 135 7.13 -8.60 -2.98
N LEU A 136 7.97 -9.26 -2.19
CA LEU A 136 8.08 -10.72 -2.16
C LEU A 136 7.09 -11.29 -1.15
N ASN A 137 6.53 -12.44 -1.49
CA ASN A 137 5.52 -13.10 -0.69
C ASN A 137 6.01 -14.51 -0.34
N GLU A 138 6.92 -14.56 0.62
CA GLU A 138 7.72 -15.76 0.99
C GLU A 138 6.86 -16.92 1.53
N ALA A 139 5.58 -16.70 1.85
CA ALA A 139 4.69 -17.72 2.42
C ALA A 139 4.35 -18.89 1.46
N LEU A 140 4.67 -18.78 0.16
CA LEU A 140 4.47 -19.85 -0.81
C LEU A 140 5.68 -20.80 -0.94
N GLU A 141 6.82 -20.51 -0.32
CA GLU A 141 8.02 -21.36 -0.44
C GLU A 141 8.16 -22.37 0.70
N SER A 142 7.42 -22.20 1.80
CA SER A 142 7.57 -23.03 3.01
C SER A 142 6.68 -24.28 3.06
N GLU A 143 5.79 -24.54 2.09
CA GLU A 143 4.89 -25.72 2.11
C GLU A 143 5.22 -26.81 1.08
N GLU A 144 6.05 -26.56 0.06
CA GLU A 144 6.37 -27.59 -0.95
C GLU A 144 7.53 -28.52 -0.55
N GLU A 145 8.45 -28.10 0.33
CA GLU A 145 9.55 -28.99 0.77
C GLU A 145 9.16 -30.01 1.85
N SER A 146 7.98 -29.88 2.48
CA SER A 146 7.56 -30.79 3.57
C SER A 146 6.72 -31.99 3.11
N ARG A 147 6.48 -32.20 1.81
CA ARG A 147 5.61 -33.30 1.31
C ARG A 147 6.30 -34.32 0.40
N GLN A 148 7.62 -34.27 0.23
CA GLN A 148 8.37 -35.29 -0.53
C GLN A 148 9.21 -36.25 0.35
N GLY A 149 8.98 -36.28 1.67
CA GLY A 149 9.82 -37.03 2.62
C GLY A 149 9.23 -38.31 3.24
N GLU A 150 7.96 -38.67 3.02
CA GLU A 150 7.33 -39.82 3.67
C GLU A 150 6.72 -40.81 2.66
N GLU A 151 7.53 -41.32 1.73
CA GLU A 151 7.17 -42.55 1.02
C GLU A 151 8.43 -43.36 0.67
N SER A 152 9.20 -43.75 1.69
CA SER A 152 10.22 -44.82 1.60
C SER A 152 10.71 -45.23 2.99
N GLY A 153 10.28 -46.39 3.49
CA GLY A 153 10.78 -47.00 4.73
C GLY A 153 9.76 -47.98 5.30
N SER A 154 9.57 -49.13 4.65
CA SER A 154 10.02 -50.47 5.11
C SER A 154 9.05 -51.15 6.08
#